data_AF-L8B608-F1
#
_entry.id   AF-L8B608-F1
#
_cell.length_a   1.000
_cell.length_b   1.000
_cell.length_c   1.000
_cell.angle_alpha   90.00
_cell.angle_beta   90.00
_cell.angle_gamma   90.00
#
_symmetry.space_group_name_H-M   'P 1'
#
loop_
_entity.id
_entity.type
_entity.pdbx_description
1 polymer ?
#
loop_
_entity_poly.entity_id
_entity_poly.type
_entity_poly.pdbx_seq_one_letter_code
_entity_poly.pdbx_strand_id
1 'polypeptide(L)'
;MVSHAHIVSWLLVLVIIQLEAWPCDDKSTPYNDDGNGDMAFLDRHKLRCYSKGMARFQLDLRTGQIRYEYFCCELPKNTIQFSFYTAFTFDGYGDVAYLDKQTVNCGNKAVITGFNLQRNLDGTKVRYNVICREFINISYLQCYNDATSWQSDQNGDVQALAKHNVKCASGYFINEFSLQADYNWYQIRYQYRCCKP
;
A
#
# COMPACT_ATOMS: atom_id res chain seq x y z
N MET A 1 33.17 -40.71 38.98
CA MET A 1 33.80 -40.01 37.84
C MET A 1 32.70 -39.67 36.85
N VAL A 2 32.60 -38.39 36.50
CA VAL A 2 31.38 -37.72 36.03
C VAL A 2 31.12 -38.00 34.54
N SER A 3 29.93 -38.50 34.26
CA SER A 3 29.31 -38.62 32.93
C SER A 3 29.16 -37.23 32.28
N HIS A 4 29.82 -37.01 31.15
CA HIS A 4 29.71 -35.78 30.35
C HIS A 4 29.04 -36.08 29.01
N ALA A 5 27.81 -36.59 29.07
CA ALA A 5 26.98 -36.85 27.89
C ALA A 5 25.69 -36.02 27.90
N HIS A 6 25.73 -34.72 28.27
CA HIS A 6 24.54 -33.86 28.22
C HIS A 6 24.85 -32.36 28.00
N ILE A 7 25.70 -31.96 27.04
CA ILE A 7 25.82 -30.52 26.70
C ILE A 7 26.08 -30.29 25.19
N VAL A 8 25.31 -30.93 24.31
CA VAL A 8 25.28 -30.53 22.88
C VAL A 8 23.85 -30.24 22.38
N SER A 9 22.84 -30.33 23.26
CA SER A 9 21.43 -30.26 22.84
C SER A 9 20.69 -28.97 23.20
N TRP A 10 21.38 -27.91 23.63
CA TRP A 10 20.72 -26.64 24.01
C TRP A 10 21.30 -25.37 23.38
N LEU A 11 22.34 -25.49 22.55
CA LEU A 11 22.88 -24.35 21.77
C LEU A 11 22.41 -24.30 20.31
N LEU A 12 21.75 -25.36 19.82
CA LEU A 12 21.17 -25.41 18.46
C LEU A 12 19.68 -25.03 18.40
N VAL A 13 19.03 -24.77 19.54
CA VAL A 13 17.60 -24.38 19.59
C VAL A 13 17.42 -22.85 19.66
N LEU A 14 18.50 -22.08 19.72
CA LEU A 14 18.47 -20.60 19.78
C LEU A 14 18.84 -19.89 18.47
N VAL A 15 18.90 -20.60 17.33
CA VAL A 15 19.16 -20.00 16.00
C VAL A 15 18.04 -20.31 14.99
N ILE A 16 16.82 -20.63 15.44
CA ILE A 16 15.65 -20.84 14.56
C ILE A 16 14.41 -20.06 15.03
N ILE A 17 14.60 -18.87 15.58
CA ILE A 17 13.50 -17.89 15.76
C ILE A 17 13.87 -16.55 15.10
N GLN A 18 14.68 -16.59 14.05
CA GLN A 18 14.80 -15.45 13.16
C GLN A 18 13.57 -15.44 12.23
N LEU A 19 12.49 -14.91 12.81
CA LEU A 19 11.69 -13.85 12.21
C LEU A 19 11.24 -14.12 10.76
N GLU A 20 9.99 -14.53 10.60
CA GLU A 20 9.24 -14.48 9.33
C GLU A 20 8.95 -13.02 8.87
N ALA A 21 9.90 -12.12 9.07
CA ALA A 21 9.87 -10.76 8.56
C ALA A 21 10.89 -10.66 7.43
N TRP A 22 10.40 -10.56 6.20
CA TRP A 22 11.29 -10.46 5.06
C TRP A 22 11.92 -9.07 5.04
N PRO A 23 13.18 -8.92 4.57
CA PRO A 23 13.86 -7.64 4.59
C PRO A 23 13.01 -6.56 3.90
N CYS A 24 12.77 -5.46 4.60
CA CYS A 24 11.99 -4.33 4.14
C CYS A 24 12.86 -3.07 4.11
N ASP A 25 12.65 -2.24 3.10
CA ASP A 25 13.23 -0.90 3.04
C ASP A 25 12.13 0.15 3.14
N ASP A 26 12.39 1.19 3.92
CA ASP A 26 11.62 2.43 3.92
C ASP A 26 11.89 3.21 2.64
N LYS A 27 10.83 3.70 2.02
CA LYS A 27 10.91 4.60 0.87
C LYS A 27 9.97 5.78 1.07
N SER A 28 10.29 6.86 0.39
CA SER A 28 9.39 7.99 0.25
C SER A 28 9.46 8.58 -1.14
N THR A 29 8.37 9.20 -1.57
CA THR A 29 8.45 10.16 -2.67
C THR A 29 9.04 11.47 -2.13
N PRO A 30 9.61 12.34 -2.99
CA PRO A 30 9.92 13.70 -2.59
C PRO A 30 8.67 14.44 -2.10
N TYR A 31 8.84 15.43 -1.22
CA TYR A 31 7.78 16.37 -0.92
C TYR A 31 7.41 17.17 -2.18
N ASN A 32 6.12 17.38 -2.37
CA ASN A 32 5.57 18.26 -3.38
C ASN A 32 4.39 19.04 -2.80
N ASP A 33 3.97 20.09 -3.50
CA ASP A 33 2.82 20.92 -3.14
C ASP A 33 1.56 20.07 -2.89
N ASP A 34 0.77 20.43 -1.89
CA ASP A 34 -0.48 19.75 -1.53
C ASP A 34 -1.71 20.25 -2.31
N GLY A 35 -1.52 21.19 -3.24
CA GLY A 35 -2.57 21.76 -4.06
C GLY A 35 -3.56 22.62 -3.29
N ASN A 36 -3.20 23.09 -2.09
CA ASN A 36 -4.14 23.69 -1.13
C ASN A 36 -5.31 22.73 -0.80
N GLY A 37 -5.03 21.43 -0.70
CA GLY A 37 -6.02 20.40 -0.37
C GLY A 37 -6.56 19.62 -1.57
N ASP A 38 -6.21 19.98 -2.81
CA ASP A 38 -6.68 19.29 -4.02
C ASP A 38 -6.07 17.87 -4.16
N MET A 39 -6.92 16.84 -4.08
CA MET A 39 -6.51 15.44 -4.23
C MET A 39 -5.80 15.14 -5.55
N ALA A 40 -6.04 15.93 -6.59
CA ALA A 40 -5.41 15.70 -7.89
C ALA A 40 -3.88 15.84 -7.84
N PHE A 41 -3.32 16.54 -6.85
CA PHE A 41 -1.88 16.70 -6.65
C PHE A 41 -1.17 15.42 -6.19
N LEU A 42 -1.93 14.39 -5.82
CA LEU A 42 -1.39 13.03 -5.65
C LEU A 42 -0.76 12.48 -6.94
N ASP A 43 -1.08 13.04 -8.12
CA ASP A 43 -0.50 12.63 -9.41
C ASP A 43 1.02 12.86 -9.53
N ARG A 44 1.57 13.70 -8.65
CA ARG A 44 3.00 14.00 -8.56
C ARG A 44 3.80 12.89 -7.88
N HIS A 45 3.12 11.96 -7.22
CA HIS A 45 3.73 10.93 -6.38
C HIS A 45 3.70 9.57 -7.06
N LYS A 46 4.89 9.00 -7.30
CA LYS A 46 5.06 7.69 -7.92
C LYS A 46 5.70 6.72 -6.93
N LEU A 47 4.88 5.84 -6.34
CA LEU A 47 5.38 4.80 -5.44
C LEU A 47 5.91 3.63 -6.26
N ARG A 48 7.14 3.19 -5.98
CA ARG A 48 7.80 2.09 -6.69
C ARG A 48 8.63 1.22 -5.75
N CYS A 49 8.34 -0.07 -5.75
CA CYS A 49 9.08 -1.15 -5.08
C CYS A 49 9.87 -2.04 -6.06
N TYR A 50 9.71 -1.84 -7.38
CA TYR A 50 10.42 -2.60 -8.43
C TYR A 50 10.19 -4.12 -8.32
N SER A 51 11.17 -4.89 -7.84
CA SER A 51 11.08 -6.34 -7.62
C SER A 51 10.52 -6.72 -6.25
N LYS A 52 10.35 -5.74 -5.35
CA LYS A 52 9.82 -5.91 -3.99
C LYS A 52 8.30 -5.71 -3.95
N GLY A 53 7.64 -6.34 -2.99
CA GLY A 53 6.22 -6.15 -2.71
C GLY A 53 5.99 -4.95 -1.78
N MET A 54 4.92 -4.20 -2.02
CA MET A 54 4.53 -3.11 -1.14
C MET A 54 3.77 -3.66 0.08
N ALA A 55 4.22 -3.34 1.29
CA ALA A 55 3.60 -3.80 2.54
C ALA A 55 2.88 -2.68 3.29
N ARG A 56 3.21 -1.41 3.01
CA ARG A 56 2.62 -0.24 3.65
C ARG A 56 2.67 0.97 2.73
N PHE A 57 1.68 1.86 2.83
CA PHE A 57 1.81 3.25 2.41
C PHE A 57 1.03 4.18 3.34
N GLN A 58 1.46 5.43 3.45
CA GLN A 58 0.77 6.51 4.15
C GLN A 58 1.20 7.86 3.58
N LEU A 59 0.29 8.84 3.61
CA LEU A 59 0.63 10.22 3.29
C LEU A 59 1.30 10.88 4.51
N ASP A 60 2.40 11.57 4.28
CA ASP A 60 3.11 12.35 5.28
C ASP A 60 3.07 13.84 4.89
N LEU A 61 2.95 14.70 5.90
CA LEU A 61 2.64 16.11 5.74
C LEU A 61 3.81 16.99 6.16
N ARG A 62 3.98 18.07 5.42
CA ARG A 62 4.77 19.25 5.81
C ARG A 62 3.96 20.49 5.40
N THR A 63 4.29 21.67 5.92
CA THR A 63 3.60 22.92 5.58
C THR A 63 3.45 23.10 4.06
N GLY A 64 2.21 23.04 3.56
CA GLY A 64 1.86 23.17 2.14
C GLY A 64 2.38 22.06 1.24
N GLN A 65 2.81 20.93 1.81
CA GLN A 65 3.45 19.85 1.06
C GLN A 65 3.05 18.48 1.57
N ILE A 66 3.00 17.53 0.63
CA ILE A 66 2.70 16.12 0.87
C ILE A 66 3.79 15.24 0.28
N ARG A 67 3.93 14.03 0.84
CA ARG A 67 4.65 12.92 0.22
C ARG A 67 4.02 11.60 0.62
N TYR A 68 4.29 10.54 -0.12
CA TYR A 68 4.03 9.19 0.38
C TYR A 68 5.27 8.63 1.07
N GLU A 69 5.07 8.02 2.23
CA GLU A 69 5.98 7.07 2.85
C GLU A 69 5.45 5.65 2.64
N TYR A 70 6.32 4.72 2.27
CA TYR A 70 5.89 3.36 1.94
C TYR A 70 7.01 2.33 2.15
N PHE A 71 6.61 1.10 2.45
CA PHE A 71 7.55 0.00 2.73
C PHE A 71 7.57 -0.98 1.57
N CYS A 72 8.76 -1.36 1.14
CA CYS A 72 8.99 -2.37 0.12
C CYS A 72 9.75 -3.54 0.74
N CYS A 73 9.12 -4.70 0.79
CA CYS A 73 9.77 -5.91 1.32
C CYS A 73 10.06 -6.90 0.19
N GLU A 74 11.09 -7.72 0.36
CA GLU A 74 11.44 -8.75 -0.62
C GLU A 74 10.22 -9.61 -1.02
N LEU A 75 10.30 -10.32 -2.15
CA LEU A 75 9.30 -11.33 -2.55
C LEU A 75 9.93 -12.72 -2.37
N PRO A 76 9.22 -13.76 -1.86
CA PRO A 76 9.87 -15.01 -1.44
C PRO A 76 10.04 -16.00 -2.59
N LYS A 77 9.48 -15.66 -3.75
CA LYS A 77 9.16 -16.50 -4.88
C LYS A 77 9.29 -15.65 -6.12
N ASN A 78 9.60 -16.31 -7.23
CA ASN A 78 9.70 -15.67 -8.52
C ASN A 78 8.38 -15.05 -8.93
N THR A 79 8.47 -13.89 -9.56
CA THR A 79 7.31 -13.12 -10.00
C THR A 79 7.50 -12.54 -11.39
N ILE A 80 6.40 -12.45 -12.13
CA ILE A 80 6.31 -11.70 -13.39
C ILE A 80 5.59 -10.37 -13.16
N GLN A 81 6.05 -9.30 -13.80
CA GLN A 81 5.43 -7.98 -13.68
C GLN A 81 4.35 -7.80 -14.75
N PHE A 82 3.25 -7.16 -14.37
CA PHE A 82 2.29 -6.57 -15.30
C PHE A 82 1.81 -5.20 -14.79
N SER A 83 1.12 -4.44 -15.63
CA SER A 83 0.59 -3.14 -15.26
C SER A 83 -0.78 -2.92 -15.88
N PHE A 84 -1.60 -2.12 -15.22
CA PHE A 84 -2.92 -1.75 -15.72
C PHE A 84 -3.27 -0.33 -15.26
N TYR A 85 -4.33 0.21 -15.86
CA TYR A 85 -4.95 1.45 -15.44
C TYR A 85 -6.35 1.17 -14.95
N THR A 86 -6.76 1.80 -13.85
CA THR A 86 -8.18 1.87 -13.54
C THR A 86 -8.89 2.77 -14.55
N ALA A 87 -10.22 2.70 -14.59
CA ALA A 87 -11.01 3.62 -15.40
C ALA A 87 -10.91 5.05 -14.85
N PHE A 88 -11.03 6.04 -15.74
CA PHE A 88 -11.16 7.44 -15.32
C PHE A 88 -12.49 7.67 -14.62
N THR A 89 -12.47 8.29 -13.45
CA THR A 89 -13.66 8.79 -12.74
C THR A 89 -13.53 10.28 -12.50
N PHE A 90 -14.67 10.95 -12.33
CA PHE A 90 -14.70 12.37 -11.97
C PHE A 90 -13.89 12.62 -10.69
N ASP A 91 -13.12 13.71 -10.66
CA ASP A 91 -12.20 14.05 -9.57
C ASP A 91 -12.84 14.88 -8.45
N GLY A 92 -14.17 15.03 -8.45
CA GLY A 92 -14.85 15.72 -7.35
C GLY A 92 -14.46 17.18 -7.18
N TYR A 93 -13.89 17.83 -8.21
CA TYR A 93 -13.27 19.16 -8.10
C TYR A 93 -12.12 19.21 -7.07
N GLY A 94 -11.43 18.09 -6.86
CA GLY A 94 -10.31 17.96 -5.93
C GLY A 94 -10.68 17.41 -4.55
N ASP A 95 -11.95 17.07 -4.32
CA ASP A 95 -12.40 16.45 -3.07
C ASP A 95 -11.90 15.01 -2.92
N VAL A 96 -11.05 14.77 -1.91
CA VAL A 96 -10.44 13.47 -1.62
C VAL A 96 -11.44 12.31 -1.47
N ALA A 97 -12.67 12.58 -1.03
CA ALA A 97 -13.70 11.55 -0.87
C ALA A 97 -14.07 10.87 -2.20
N TYR A 98 -13.89 11.56 -3.34
CA TYR A 98 -14.16 11.01 -4.68
C TYR A 98 -13.15 9.94 -5.12
N LEU A 99 -12.05 9.75 -4.38
CA LEU A 99 -11.22 8.55 -4.56
C LEU A 99 -11.96 7.27 -4.21
N ASP A 100 -13.14 7.33 -3.56
CA ASP A 100 -14.02 6.19 -3.33
C ASP A 100 -14.54 5.53 -4.62
N LYS A 101 -14.43 6.21 -5.77
CA LYS A 101 -14.78 5.67 -7.09
C LYS A 101 -13.65 4.85 -7.72
N GLN A 102 -12.48 4.80 -7.09
CA GLN A 102 -11.29 4.12 -7.57
C GLN A 102 -11.03 2.84 -6.77
N THR A 103 -10.89 1.72 -7.47
CA THR A 103 -10.49 0.44 -6.87
C THR A 103 -9.26 -0.09 -7.57
N VAL A 104 -8.19 -0.32 -6.81
CA VAL A 104 -6.96 -0.94 -7.29
C VAL A 104 -6.94 -2.40 -6.85
N ASN A 105 -6.88 -3.34 -7.79
CA ASN A 105 -6.91 -4.77 -7.51
C ASN A 105 -5.93 -5.54 -8.43
N CYS A 106 -4.94 -6.23 -7.87
CA CYS A 106 -3.99 -7.05 -8.61
C CYS A 106 -4.49 -8.48 -8.92
N GLY A 107 -5.73 -8.83 -8.58
CA GLY A 107 -6.30 -10.16 -8.80
C GLY A 107 -5.79 -11.21 -7.81
N ASN A 108 -5.95 -12.49 -8.14
CA ASN A 108 -5.84 -13.57 -7.14
C ASN A 108 -4.42 -14.08 -6.87
N LYS A 109 -3.44 -13.69 -7.70
CA LYS A 109 -2.08 -14.26 -7.68
C LYS A 109 -0.97 -13.22 -7.64
N ALA A 110 -1.30 -11.94 -7.55
CA ALA A 110 -0.33 -10.87 -7.63
C ALA A 110 -0.43 -9.89 -6.47
N VAL A 111 0.63 -9.13 -6.25
CA VAL A 111 0.69 -8.08 -5.22
C VAL A 111 1.13 -6.76 -5.84
N ILE A 112 0.73 -5.66 -5.23
CA ILE A 112 1.06 -4.30 -5.67
C ILE A 112 2.54 -4.05 -5.39
N THR A 113 3.23 -3.52 -6.40
CA THR A 113 4.64 -3.12 -6.32
C THR A 113 4.85 -1.67 -6.72
N GLY A 114 3.80 -0.98 -7.13
CA GLY A 114 3.82 0.45 -7.36
C GLY A 114 2.47 0.95 -7.85
N PHE A 115 2.20 2.22 -7.59
CA PHE A 115 1.07 2.91 -8.15
C PHE A 115 1.34 4.42 -8.17
N ASN A 116 0.57 5.13 -8.99
CA ASN A 116 0.46 6.59 -8.96
C ASN A 116 -0.91 7.02 -9.46
N LEU A 117 -1.44 8.12 -8.93
CA LEU A 117 -2.61 8.77 -9.50
C LEU A 117 -2.22 9.44 -10.83
N GLN A 118 -3.17 9.57 -11.75
CA GLN A 118 -3.02 10.27 -13.02
C GLN A 118 -4.28 11.06 -13.32
N ARG A 119 -4.12 12.30 -13.79
CA ARG A 119 -5.22 13.10 -14.33
C ARG A 119 -5.41 12.84 -15.83
N ASN A 120 -6.64 13.05 -16.31
CA ASN A 120 -6.89 13.15 -17.75
C ASN A 120 -6.41 14.50 -18.30
N LEU A 121 -6.41 14.64 -19.63
CA LEU A 121 -5.97 15.86 -20.31
C LEU A 121 -6.82 17.09 -19.93
N ASP A 122 -8.11 16.90 -19.70
CA ASP A 122 -9.03 17.99 -19.37
C ASP A 122 -8.94 18.42 -17.89
N GLY A 123 -8.20 17.70 -17.05
CA GLY A 123 -8.06 18.02 -15.63
C GLY A 123 -9.36 17.91 -14.82
N THR A 124 -10.22 16.95 -15.15
CA THR A 124 -11.53 16.75 -14.48
C THR A 124 -11.76 15.31 -14.02
N LYS A 125 -10.83 14.41 -14.33
CA LYS A 125 -10.92 12.99 -14.01
C LYS A 125 -9.58 12.46 -13.57
N VAL A 126 -9.63 11.46 -12.70
CA VAL A 126 -8.46 10.74 -12.19
C VAL A 126 -8.57 9.24 -12.42
N ARG A 127 -7.43 8.56 -12.43
CA ARG A 127 -7.28 7.10 -12.40
C ARG A 127 -5.97 6.72 -11.74
N TYR A 128 -5.81 5.46 -11.36
CA TYR A 128 -4.53 4.88 -10.97
C TYR A 128 -3.84 4.20 -12.14
N ASN A 129 -2.53 4.42 -12.25
CA ASN A 129 -1.60 3.53 -12.95
C ASN A 129 -1.00 2.58 -11.91
N VAL A 130 -1.14 1.27 -12.10
CA VAL A 130 -0.80 0.26 -11.10
C VAL A 130 0.18 -0.74 -11.68
N ILE A 131 1.17 -1.12 -10.87
CA ILE A 131 2.13 -2.18 -11.19
C ILE A 131 1.96 -3.31 -10.21
N CYS A 132 1.69 -4.49 -10.75
CA CYS A 132 1.53 -5.72 -10.01
C CYS A 132 2.66 -6.69 -10.35
N ARG A 133 2.95 -7.58 -9.41
CA ARG A 133 3.80 -8.74 -9.64
C ARG A 133 3.07 -10.02 -9.27
N GLU A 134 2.85 -10.87 -10.27
CA GLU A 134 2.20 -12.17 -10.12
C GLU A 134 3.23 -13.23 -9.74
N PHE A 135 2.93 -14.02 -8.71
CA PHE A 135 3.78 -15.14 -8.32
C PHE A 135 3.63 -16.31 -9.28
N ILE A 136 4.77 -16.84 -9.71
CA ILE A 136 4.83 -17.99 -10.62
C ILE A 136 4.68 -19.28 -9.80
N ASN A 137 4.05 -20.31 -10.38
CA ASN A 137 3.90 -21.64 -9.79
C ASN A 137 3.13 -21.66 -8.45
N ILE A 138 2.16 -20.75 -8.26
CA ILE A 138 1.21 -20.81 -7.15
C ILE A 138 -0.23 -20.95 -7.65
N SER A 139 -1.05 -21.65 -6.87
CA SER A 139 -2.47 -21.84 -7.15
C SER A 139 -3.32 -20.67 -6.64
N TYR A 140 -3.02 -20.15 -5.44
CA TYR A 140 -3.72 -19.05 -4.80
C TYR A 140 -2.83 -18.34 -3.78
N LEU A 141 -3.22 -17.13 -3.39
CA LEU A 141 -2.64 -16.41 -2.26
C LEU A 141 -3.46 -16.61 -0.99
N GLN A 142 -2.78 -16.73 0.16
CA GLN A 142 -3.42 -16.60 1.45
C GLN A 142 -3.64 -15.13 1.74
N CYS A 143 -4.87 -14.72 2.01
CA CYS A 143 -5.22 -13.31 2.17
C CYS A 143 -6.11 -13.04 3.37
N TYR A 144 -6.07 -11.80 3.84
CA TYR A 144 -7.05 -11.23 4.76
C TYR A 144 -7.42 -9.81 4.30
N ASN A 145 -8.60 -9.36 4.71
CA ASN A 145 -9.06 -7.99 4.48
C ASN A 145 -8.87 -7.20 5.77
N ASP A 146 -8.58 -5.92 5.63
CA ASP A 146 -8.43 -4.99 6.73
C ASP A 146 -8.89 -3.60 6.29
N ALA A 147 -9.02 -2.68 7.25
CA ALA A 147 -9.40 -1.31 7.00
C ALA A 147 -8.76 -0.39 8.03
N THR A 148 -8.41 0.82 7.59
CA THR A 148 -8.12 1.88 8.57
C THR A 148 -9.42 2.29 9.26
N SER A 149 -9.33 2.87 10.45
CA SER A 149 -10.49 3.47 11.10
C SER A 149 -11.09 4.59 10.24
N TRP A 150 -12.40 4.81 10.38
CA TRP A 150 -13.05 6.00 9.82
C TRP A 150 -12.47 7.25 10.45
N GLN A 151 -12.14 8.23 9.63
CA GLN A 151 -11.61 9.54 10.05
C GLN A 151 -12.30 10.63 9.23
N SER A 152 -12.42 11.84 9.77
CA SER A 152 -12.97 12.97 9.01
C SER A 152 -12.21 13.19 7.70
N ASP A 153 -12.96 13.42 6.63
CA ASP A 153 -12.46 13.78 5.29
C ASP A 153 -11.88 15.20 5.21
N GLN A 154 -11.92 15.95 6.32
CA GLN A 154 -11.46 17.34 6.43
C GLN A 154 -12.05 18.25 5.36
N ASN A 155 -13.34 18.10 5.07
CA ASN A 155 -14.04 18.88 4.05
C ASN A 155 -13.40 18.70 2.65
N GLY A 156 -13.03 17.46 2.34
CA GLY A 156 -12.47 17.06 1.05
C GLY A 156 -10.96 17.27 0.89
N ASP A 157 -10.25 17.72 1.92
CA ASP A 157 -8.82 18.02 1.85
C ASP A 157 -7.95 16.75 1.75
N VAL A 158 -7.06 16.70 0.76
CA VAL A 158 -6.10 15.60 0.53
C VAL A 158 -5.27 15.24 1.78
N GLN A 159 -4.99 16.20 2.66
CA GLN A 159 -4.25 15.98 3.90
C GLN A 159 -4.99 15.00 4.84
N ALA A 160 -6.30 14.78 4.66
CA ALA A 160 -7.05 13.77 5.40
C ALA A 160 -6.44 12.37 5.28
N LEU A 161 -5.81 12.07 4.15
CA LEU A 161 -5.14 10.78 3.91
C LEU A 161 -3.97 10.52 4.87
N ALA A 162 -3.39 11.55 5.49
CA ALA A 162 -2.30 11.37 6.45
C ALA A 162 -2.72 10.64 7.73
N LYS A 163 -4.03 10.61 8.03
CA LYS A 163 -4.60 9.84 9.15
C LYS A 163 -4.67 8.34 8.88
N HIS A 164 -4.39 7.91 7.65
CA HIS A 164 -4.58 6.54 7.21
C HIS A 164 -3.24 5.83 6.96
N ASN A 165 -2.91 4.92 7.86
CA ASN A 165 -1.79 4.00 7.73
C ASN A 165 -2.29 2.67 7.14
N VAL A 166 -2.19 2.50 5.81
CA VAL A 166 -2.46 1.20 5.17
C VAL A 166 -1.23 0.32 5.35
N LYS A 167 -1.34 -0.76 6.13
CA LYS A 167 -0.20 -1.62 6.47
C LYS A 167 -0.63 -3.07 6.64
N CYS A 168 0.08 -3.96 5.95
CA CYS A 168 -0.06 -5.39 6.13
C CYS A 168 0.78 -5.90 7.32
N ALA A 169 0.35 -7.03 7.87
CA ALA A 169 1.11 -7.82 8.83
C ALA A 169 2.41 -8.33 8.19
N SER A 170 3.38 -8.72 9.03
CA SER A 170 4.66 -9.24 8.57
C SER A 170 4.48 -10.38 7.55
N GLY A 171 5.22 -10.32 6.45
CA GLY A 171 5.18 -11.31 5.36
C GLY A 171 3.98 -11.20 4.41
N TYR A 172 3.06 -10.26 4.64
CA TYR A 172 1.96 -9.95 3.72
C TYR A 172 2.21 -8.67 2.93
N PHE A 173 1.62 -8.61 1.74
CA PHE A 173 1.74 -7.50 0.81
C PHE A 173 0.37 -7.00 0.40
N ILE A 174 0.28 -5.71 0.09
CA ILE A 174 -0.95 -5.09 -0.38
C ILE A 174 -1.27 -5.68 -1.76
N ASN A 175 -2.45 -6.24 -1.91
CA ASN A 175 -2.98 -6.82 -3.13
C ASN A 175 -4.08 -5.94 -3.75
N GLU A 176 -4.90 -5.35 -2.89
CA GLU A 176 -6.03 -4.51 -3.24
C GLU A 176 -6.13 -3.34 -2.26
N PHE A 177 -6.53 -2.17 -2.75
CA PHE A 177 -7.01 -1.09 -1.90
C PHE A 177 -8.08 -0.25 -2.62
N SER A 178 -8.97 0.33 -1.82
CA SER A 178 -9.92 1.36 -2.23
C SER A 178 -10.16 2.32 -1.07
N LEU A 179 -10.45 3.58 -1.39
CA LEU A 179 -10.99 4.49 -0.38
C LEU A 179 -12.50 4.22 -0.26
N GLN A 180 -13.04 4.39 0.93
CA GLN A 180 -14.48 4.47 1.15
C GLN A 180 -14.79 5.84 1.71
N ALA A 181 -15.91 6.42 1.27
CA ALA A 181 -16.46 7.66 1.80
C ALA A 181 -17.84 7.39 2.42
N ASP A 182 -18.05 7.95 3.61
CA ASP A 182 -19.36 8.08 4.24
C ASP A 182 -19.77 9.55 4.21
N TYR A 183 -20.57 9.89 3.20
CA TYR A 183 -21.02 11.26 2.94
C TYR A 183 -21.99 11.79 3.99
N ASN A 184 -22.60 10.94 4.83
CA ASN A 184 -23.48 11.41 5.91
C ASN A 184 -22.66 11.94 7.09
N TRP A 185 -21.47 11.37 7.31
CA TRP A 185 -20.61 11.68 8.45
C TRP A 185 -19.34 12.44 8.04
N TYR A 186 -19.15 12.70 6.74
CA TYR A 186 -17.96 13.36 6.18
C TYR A 186 -16.69 12.66 6.62
N GLN A 187 -16.67 11.33 6.42
CA GLN A 187 -15.59 10.46 6.85
C GLN A 187 -15.09 9.61 5.69
N ILE A 188 -13.80 9.30 5.74
CA ILE A 188 -13.15 8.38 4.82
C ILE A 188 -12.39 7.29 5.58
N ARG A 189 -12.13 6.18 4.89
CA ARG A 189 -11.15 5.16 5.29
C ARG A 189 -10.63 4.41 4.09
N TYR A 190 -9.45 3.82 4.20
CA TYR A 190 -9.05 2.76 3.28
C TYR A 190 -9.64 1.43 3.70
N GLN A 191 -10.17 0.69 2.74
CA GLN A 191 -10.27 -0.76 2.81
C GLN A 191 -9.18 -1.37 1.93
N TYR A 192 -8.58 -2.44 2.41
CA TYR A 192 -7.48 -3.08 1.69
C TYR A 192 -7.41 -4.57 1.97
N ARG A 193 -6.79 -5.28 1.02
CA ARG A 193 -6.54 -6.71 1.11
C ARG A 193 -5.05 -6.96 1.13
N CYS A 194 -4.61 -7.76 2.09
CA CYS A 194 -3.24 -8.18 2.25
C CYS A 194 -3.13 -9.66 1.89
N CYS A 195 -2.12 -10.01 1.10
CA CYS A 195 -1.92 -11.37 0.60
C CYS A 195 -0.46 -11.82 0.71
N LYS A 196 -0.25 -13.13 0.85
CA LYS A 196 1.06 -13.78 0.77
C LYS A 196 0.97 -15.10 -0.02
N PRO A 197 2.06 -15.50 -0.71
CA PRO A 197 2.09 -16.75 -1.48
C PRO A 197 2.42 -17.98 -0.64
#